data_AF-A0A7V8YVR1-F1
#
_entry.id   AF-A0A7V8YVR1-F1
#
_cell.length_a   1.000
_cell.length_b   1.000
_cell.length_c   1.000
_cell.angle_alpha   90.00
_cell.angle_beta   90.00
_cell.angle_gamma   90.00
#
_symmetry.space_group_name_H-M   'P 1'
#
loop_
_entity.id
_entity.type
_entity.pdbx_description
1 polymer ?
#
loop_
_entity_poly.entity_id
_entity_poly.type
_entity_poly.pdbx_seq_one_letter_code
_entity_poly.pdbx_strand_id
1 'polypeptide(L)'
;MRRLVFLLVLLVSGCGAEAPGSLPNAQPAEPQVAELDWRESYPASGRRLTFGVDRLEVTSKGWSAKVSIENGTAIPFALGKDPLQLAFGLMLFRDGNLETLDEDARNGRLPPLRAAVEIEPPPPDVLAPAETWSATISAPGSLADSSYVRVSFGTLVAEREPPEGLLPSVVWITDKAYRL
;
A
#
# COMPACT_ATOMS: atom_id res chain seq x y z
N MET A 1 51.34 1.54 -47.57
CA MET A 1 51.33 0.70 -46.34
C MET A 1 51.80 1.63 -45.21
N ARG A 2 51.11 1.94 -44.11
CA ARG A 2 50.27 1.14 -43.21
C ARG A 2 49.50 2.18 -42.35
N ARG A 3 48.16 2.13 -42.29
CA ARG A 3 47.34 3.00 -41.41
C ARG A 3 47.45 2.47 -39.99
N LEU A 4 47.84 3.32 -39.02
CA LEU A 4 47.81 2.98 -37.60
C LEU A 4 46.46 3.43 -37.02
N VAL A 5 45.65 2.46 -36.63
CA VAL A 5 44.44 2.60 -35.82
C VAL A 5 44.88 2.40 -34.37
N PHE A 6 44.53 3.32 -33.48
CA PHE A 6 44.47 3.03 -32.05
C PHE A 6 43.06 3.29 -31.54
N LEU A 7 42.40 2.19 -31.21
CA LEU A 7 41.09 2.05 -30.60
C LEU A 7 41.16 2.60 -29.17
N LEU A 8 40.27 3.53 -28.83
CA LEU A 8 40.00 3.94 -27.46
C LEU A 8 38.85 3.06 -26.94
N VAL A 9 39.13 2.17 -25.99
CA VAL A 9 38.10 1.38 -25.29
C VAL A 9 38.03 1.88 -23.85
N LEU A 10 37.05 2.74 -23.56
CA LEU A 10 36.65 3.10 -22.21
C LEU A 10 35.57 2.10 -21.77
N LEU A 11 35.98 1.06 -21.02
CA LEU A 11 35.05 0.20 -20.29
C LEU A 11 34.63 0.92 -19.01
N VAL A 12 33.48 1.59 -19.05
CA VAL A 12 32.81 2.07 -17.84
C VAL A 12 32.05 0.88 -17.25
N SER A 13 32.66 0.20 -16.29
CA SER A 13 31.97 -0.78 -15.44
C SER A 13 31.03 -0.06 -14.49
N GLY A 14 29.79 0.14 -14.92
CA GLY A 14 28.70 0.55 -14.02
C GLY A 14 28.25 -0.64 -13.17
N CYS A 15 28.87 -0.84 -12.01
CA CYS A 15 28.28 -1.65 -10.95
C CYS A 15 27.10 -0.86 -10.37
N GLY A 16 25.89 -1.13 -10.86
CA GLY A 16 24.66 -0.73 -10.19
C GLY A 16 24.57 -1.50 -8.88
N ALA A 17 24.72 -0.80 -7.75
CA ALA A 17 24.40 -1.37 -6.46
C ALA A 17 22.89 -1.68 -6.44
N GLU A 18 22.53 -2.96 -6.28
CA GLU A 18 21.15 -3.35 -6.00
C GLU A 18 20.71 -2.67 -4.71
N ALA A 19 19.66 -1.86 -4.78
CA ALA A 19 19.03 -1.32 -3.60
C ALA A 19 18.47 -2.49 -2.76
N PRO A 20 18.72 -2.52 -1.44
CA PRO A 20 18.08 -3.50 -0.57
C PRO A 20 16.57 -3.33 -0.67
N GLY A 21 15.87 -4.38 -1.12
CA GLY A 21 14.40 -4.40 -1.27
C GLY A 21 13.87 -4.63 -2.69
N SER A 22 14.71 -4.73 -3.72
CA SER A 22 14.24 -5.08 -5.06
C SER A 22 13.70 -6.52 -5.12
N LEU A 23 12.46 -6.68 -5.62
CA LEU A 23 11.90 -7.98 -5.99
C LEU A 23 12.73 -8.55 -7.15
N PRO A 24 13.21 -9.80 -7.09
CA PRO A 24 14.04 -10.38 -8.16
C PRO A 24 13.24 -10.45 -9.46
N ASN A 25 13.82 -9.98 -10.59
CA ASN A 25 13.31 -10.04 -11.98
C ASN A 25 11.82 -10.37 -12.10
N ALA A 26 10.98 -9.50 -11.53
CA ALA A 26 9.57 -9.79 -11.43
C ALA A 26 8.91 -9.65 -12.80
N GLN A 27 8.43 -10.77 -13.35
CA GLN A 27 7.51 -10.72 -14.47
C GLN A 27 6.23 -9.98 -14.04
N PRO A 28 5.52 -9.30 -14.96
CA PRO A 28 4.19 -8.78 -14.68
C PRO A 28 3.25 -9.92 -14.24
N ALA A 29 2.48 -9.69 -13.18
CA ALA A 29 1.38 -10.58 -12.81
C ALA A 29 0.33 -10.63 -13.94
N GLU A 30 -0.22 -11.82 -14.19
CA GLU A 30 -1.31 -12.00 -15.15
C GLU A 30 -2.58 -11.28 -14.70
N PRO A 31 -3.46 -10.86 -15.63
CA PRO A 31 -4.75 -10.30 -15.28
C PRO A 31 -5.59 -11.26 -14.44
N GLN A 32 -6.07 -10.80 -13.29
CA GLN A 32 -6.82 -11.61 -12.34
C GLN A 32 -7.74 -10.75 -11.47
N VAL A 33 -8.77 -11.39 -10.94
CA VAL A 33 -9.75 -10.80 -10.03
C VAL A 33 -9.84 -11.67 -8.79
N ALA A 34 -9.76 -11.05 -7.62
CA ALA A 34 -9.91 -11.71 -6.34
C ALA A 34 -11.00 -11.01 -5.51
N GLU A 35 -12.02 -11.78 -5.10
CA GLU A 35 -12.92 -11.39 -4.01
C GLU A 35 -12.21 -11.74 -2.71
N LEU A 36 -12.02 -10.74 -1.86
CA LEU A 36 -11.19 -10.82 -0.66
C LEU A 36 -12.04 -10.83 0.62
N ASP A 37 -13.10 -10.03 0.68
CA ASP A 37 -13.98 -9.88 1.84
C ASP A 37 -13.22 -9.67 3.17
N TRP A 38 -12.09 -8.97 3.11
CA TRP A 38 -11.29 -8.69 4.29
C TRP A 38 -11.97 -7.63 5.14
N ARG A 39 -12.03 -7.89 6.44
CA ARG A 39 -12.41 -6.94 7.49
C ARG A 39 -11.38 -7.05 8.59
N GLU A 40 -10.72 -5.94 8.87
CA GLU A 40 -9.68 -5.81 9.89
C GLU A 40 -10.00 -4.61 10.77
N SER A 41 -9.51 -4.56 12.01
CA SER A 41 -9.93 -3.49 12.90
C SER A 41 -8.88 -3.08 13.90
N TYR A 42 -8.92 -1.80 14.26
CA TYR A 42 -7.96 -1.16 15.14
C TYR A 42 -8.63 -0.18 16.12
N PRO A 43 -8.40 -0.29 17.43
CA PRO A 43 -7.72 -1.41 18.09
C PRO A 43 -8.54 -2.71 18.00
N ALA A 44 -7.92 -3.84 18.37
CA ALA A 44 -8.52 -5.17 18.28
C ALA A 44 -9.78 -5.36 19.15
N SER A 45 -9.95 -4.55 20.20
CA SER A 45 -11.08 -4.61 21.12
C SER A 45 -11.70 -3.23 21.33
N GLY A 46 -12.96 -3.19 21.82
CA GLY A 46 -13.67 -1.95 22.06
C GLY A 46 -14.17 -1.23 20.80
N ARG A 47 -14.32 0.10 20.92
CA ARG A 47 -14.68 1.03 19.83
C ARG A 47 -13.49 1.20 18.90
N ARG A 48 -13.68 1.00 17.60
CA ARG A 48 -12.60 0.77 16.66
C ARG A 48 -12.86 1.35 15.28
N LEU A 49 -11.80 1.59 14.54
CA LEU A 49 -11.83 1.72 13.09
C LEU A 49 -11.87 0.32 12.47
N THR A 50 -12.62 0.14 11.40
CA THR A 50 -12.65 -1.11 10.63
C THR A 50 -12.27 -0.82 9.19
N PHE A 51 -11.28 -1.57 8.69
CA PHE A 51 -10.72 -1.45 7.36
C PHE A 51 -11.19 -2.64 6.51
N GLY A 52 -11.81 -2.35 5.38
CA GLY A 52 -12.38 -3.33 4.48
C GLY A 52 -11.66 -3.36 3.14
N VAL A 53 -11.40 -4.56 2.63
CA VAL A 53 -11.00 -4.78 1.24
C VAL A 53 -11.93 -5.83 0.66
N ASP A 54 -12.83 -5.43 -0.22
CA ASP A 54 -13.81 -6.32 -0.82
C ASP A 54 -13.19 -7.11 -1.97
N ARG A 55 -12.46 -6.40 -2.85
CA ARG A 55 -12.02 -6.93 -4.14
C ARG A 55 -10.70 -6.32 -4.55
N LEU A 56 -9.86 -7.12 -5.20
CA LEU A 56 -8.66 -6.70 -5.93
C LEU A 56 -8.78 -7.13 -7.39
N GLU A 57 -8.52 -6.22 -8.31
CA GLU A 57 -8.46 -6.49 -9.74
C GLU A 57 -7.11 -6.06 -10.29
N VAL A 58 -6.42 -6.98 -10.94
CA VAL A 58 -5.16 -6.76 -11.65
C VAL A 58 -5.43 -6.95 -13.13
N THR A 59 -4.99 -6.00 -13.93
CA THR A 59 -5.12 -6.02 -15.39
C THR A 59 -3.75 -5.87 -16.02
N SER A 60 -3.66 -6.05 -17.33
CA SER A 60 -2.43 -5.79 -18.07
C SER A 60 -1.99 -4.32 -18.06
N LYS A 61 -2.85 -3.39 -17.61
CA LYS A 61 -2.60 -1.94 -17.63
C LYS A 61 -2.45 -1.32 -16.24
N GLY A 62 -2.87 -2.01 -15.19
CA GLY A 62 -2.96 -1.43 -13.86
C GLY A 62 -3.71 -2.32 -12.90
N TRP A 63 -4.04 -1.76 -11.74
CA TRP A 63 -4.76 -2.44 -10.69
C TRP A 63 -5.85 -1.54 -10.11
N SER A 64 -6.86 -2.15 -9.51
CA SER A 64 -7.84 -1.47 -8.67
C SER A 64 -8.23 -2.31 -7.47
N ALA A 65 -8.60 -1.66 -6.37
CA ALA A 65 -9.12 -2.32 -5.18
C ALA A 65 -10.36 -1.60 -4.66
N LYS A 66 -11.37 -2.35 -4.23
CA LYS A 66 -12.55 -1.80 -3.56
C LYS A 66 -12.33 -1.85 -2.05
N VAL A 67 -12.29 -0.67 -1.43
CA VAL A 67 -11.91 -0.49 -0.03
C VAL A 67 -13.00 0.23 0.76
N SER A 68 -13.00 0.04 2.08
CA SER A 68 -13.87 0.78 2.99
C SER A 68 -13.18 1.10 4.30
N ILE A 69 -13.60 2.20 4.93
CA ILE A 69 -13.23 2.56 6.29
C ILE A 69 -14.53 2.84 7.06
N GLU A 70 -14.78 2.08 8.11
CA GLU A 70 -15.87 2.32 9.05
C GLU A 70 -15.30 2.91 10.35
N ASN A 71 -15.89 4.03 10.79
CA ASN A 71 -15.56 4.65 12.06
C ASN A 71 -16.52 4.18 13.16
N GLY A 72 -16.25 3.01 13.74
CA GLY A 72 -16.95 2.50 14.93
C GLY A 72 -16.54 3.20 16.24
N THR A 73 -15.85 4.33 16.17
CA THR A 73 -15.45 5.12 17.35
C THR A 73 -16.46 6.23 17.66
N ALA A 74 -16.25 6.94 18.76
CA ALA A 74 -17.07 8.10 19.13
C ALA A 74 -16.45 9.45 18.74
N ILE A 75 -15.33 9.44 18.01
CA ILE A 75 -14.62 10.65 17.59
C ILE A 75 -14.49 10.71 16.05
N PRO A 76 -14.48 11.91 15.45
CA PRO A 76 -14.24 12.06 14.04
C PRO A 76 -12.76 11.85 13.69
N PHE A 77 -12.53 11.37 12.47
CA PHE A 77 -11.20 11.22 11.88
C PHE A 77 -11.08 12.01 10.59
N ALA A 78 -10.04 12.80 10.43
CA ALA A 78 -9.69 13.38 9.15
C ALA A 78 -8.95 12.38 8.26
N LEU A 79 -9.30 12.35 6.97
CA LEU A 79 -8.68 11.50 5.97
C LEU A 79 -7.92 12.38 4.97
N GLY A 80 -6.73 11.93 4.53
CA GLY A 80 -6.07 12.50 3.35
C GLY A 80 -5.59 13.96 3.46
N LYS A 81 -5.47 14.51 4.68
CA LYS A 81 -5.07 15.92 4.88
C LYS A 81 -3.58 16.19 4.70
N ASP A 82 -2.73 15.17 4.64
CA ASP A 82 -1.27 15.36 4.56
C ASP A 82 -0.63 14.51 3.43
N PRO A 83 -0.19 15.13 2.32
CA PRO A 83 0.45 14.44 1.22
C PRO A 83 1.86 13.93 1.54
N LEU A 84 2.45 14.30 2.68
CA LEU A 84 3.72 13.75 3.16
C LEU A 84 3.54 12.41 3.89
N GLN A 85 2.31 11.98 4.13
CA GLN A 85 2.01 10.72 4.81
C GLN A 85 1.70 9.59 3.81
N LEU A 86 1.71 8.36 4.31
CA LEU A 86 1.38 7.18 3.51
C LEU A 86 0.00 7.38 2.85
N ALA A 87 -0.02 7.29 1.52
CA ALA A 87 -1.22 7.43 0.71
C ALA A 87 -1.97 6.09 0.58
N PHE A 88 -3.19 6.13 0.06
CA PHE A 88 -3.89 4.91 -0.34
C PHE A 88 -3.13 4.21 -1.47
N GLY A 89 -3.01 2.88 -1.40
CA GLY A 89 -2.33 2.15 -2.45
C GLY A 89 -2.05 0.69 -2.13
N LEU A 90 -1.16 0.09 -2.91
CA LEU A 90 -0.68 -1.28 -2.72
C LEU A 90 0.78 -1.31 -2.32
N MET A 91 1.14 -2.25 -1.47
CA MET A 91 2.52 -2.61 -1.18
C MET A 91 2.75 -4.07 -1.55
N LEU A 92 3.89 -4.34 -2.20
CA LEU A 92 4.26 -5.67 -2.69
C LEU A 92 5.36 -6.26 -1.81
N PHE A 93 5.03 -7.31 -1.08
CA PHE A 93 5.93 -8.00 -0.17
C PHE A 93 6.46 -9.28 -0.79
N ARG A 94 7.61 -9.74 -0.29
CA ARG A 94 8.23 -11.01 -0.69
C ARG A 94 7.46 -12.21 -0.13
N ASP A 95 6.87 -12.06 1.04
CA ASP A 95 6.06 -13.06 1.72
C ASP A 95 4.81 -12.44 2.36
N GLY A 96 3.89 -13.30 2.80
CA GLY A 96 2.65 -12.90 3.47
C GLY A 96 2.75 -12.91 5.00
N ASN A 97 3.95 -12.98 5.59
CA ASN A 97 4.09 -13.10 7.05
C ASN A 97 3.86 -11.75 7.74
N LEU A 98 2.97 -11.74 8.73
CA LEU A 98 2.66 -10.54 9.52
C LEU A 98 3.83 -10.12 10.44
N GLU A 99 4.57 -11.07 11.00
CA GLU A 99 5.72 -10.76 11.85
C GLU A 99 6.83 -10.04 11.05
N THR A 100 7.06 -10.49 9.82
CA THR A 100 8.01 -9.83 8.90
C THR A 100 7.55 -8.43 8.51
N LEU A 101 6.25 -8.23 8.25
CA LEU A 101 5.68 -6.90 8.02
C LEU A 101 5.95 -5.96 9.21
N ASP A 102 5.67 -6.44 10.41
CA ASP A 102 5.85 -5.72 11.67
C ASP A 102 7.31 -5.31 11.90
N GLU A 103 8.24 -6.24 11.67
CA GLU A 103 9.67 -5.99 11.74
C GLU A 103 10.12 -4.98 10.69
N ASP A 104 9.65 -5.08 9.45
CA ASP A 104 10.00 -4.14 8.38
C ASP A 104 9.44 -2.74 8.65
N ALA A 105 8.23 -2.63 9.17
CA ALA A 105 7.63 -1.37 9.59
C ALA A 105 8.47 -0.69 10.68
N ARG A 106 8.84 -1.41 11.74
CA ARG A 106 9.66 -0.86 12.85
C ARG A 106 11.05 -0.43 12.40
N ASN A 107 11.61 -1.10 11.39
CA ASN A 107 12.95 -0.82 10.89
C ASN A 107 12.98 0.12 9.68
N GLY A 108 11.83 0.67 9.25
CA GLY A 108 11.74 1.55 8.08
C GLY A 108 12.12 0.87 6.77
N ARG A 109 11.88 -0.44 6.65
CA ARG A 109 12.20 -1.29 5.49
C ARG A 109 10.97 -1.69 4.67
N LEU A 110 9.83 -1.04 4.89
CA LEU A 110 8.64 -1.29 4.09
C LEU A 110 8.94 -1.07 2.60
N PRO A 111 8.39 -1.94 1.72
CA PRO A 111 8.53 -1.74 0.28
C PRO A 111 7.89 -0.42 -0.14
N PRO A 112 8.30 0.14 -1.29
CA PRO A 112 7.71 1.38 -1.78
C PRO A 112 6.21 1.20 -2.03
N LEU A 113 5.45 2.20 -1.60
CA LEU A 113 4.01 2.28 -1.86
C LEU A 113 3.77 2.51 -3.36
N ARG A 114 2.92 1.69 -3.96
CA ARG A 114 2.27 1.98 -5.24
C ARG A 114 1.00 2.75 -4.96
N ALA A 115 1.14 4.08 -4.90
CA ALA A 115 0.03 4.97 -4.57
C ALA A 115 -1.08 4.89 -5.63
N ALA A 116 -2.32 4.91 -5.17
CA ALA A 116 -3.48 5.13 -6.03
C ALA A 116 -3.38 6.52 -6.66
N VAL A 117 -3.65 6.61 -7.96
CA VAL A 117 -3.74 7.90 -8.68
C VAL A 117 -5.19 8.37 -8.77
N GLU A 118 -6.13 7.45 -8.66
CA GLU A 118 -7.58 7.70 -8.65
C GLU A 118 -8.20 7.05 -7.40
N ILE A 119 -9.13 7.77 -6.78
CA ILE A 119 -9.92 7.34 -5.61
C ILE A 119 -11.35 7.81 -5.83
N GLU A 120 -12.28 6.88 -6.04
CA GLU A 120 -13.66 7.21 -6.39
C GLU A 120 -14.69 6.46 -5.50
N PRO A 121 -15.59 7.18 -4.79
CA PRO A 121 -15.56 8.64 -4.57
C PRO A 121 -14.31 9.08 -3.78
N PRO A 122 -13.91 10.37 -3.85
CA PRO A 122 -12.82 10.88 -3.02
C PRO A 122 -13.13 10.68 -1.52
N PRO A 123 -12.10 10.59 -0.68
CA PRO A 123 -12.30 10.51 0.76
C PRO A 123 -12.97 11.79 1.27
N PRO A 124 -13.90 11.71 2.24
CA PRO A 124 -14.41 12.89 2.91
C PRO A 124 -13.29 13.55 3.74
N ASP A 125 -13.35 14.86 3.92
CA ASP A 125 -12.39 15.58 4.79
C ASP A 125 -12.39 15.05 6.23
N VAL A 126 -13.57 14.60 6.68
CA VAL A 126 -13.81 14.03 8.01
C VAL A 126 -14.77 12.85 7.87
N LEU A 127 -14.40 11.71 8.46
CA LEU A 127 -15.25 10.55 8.68
C LEU A 127 -15.85 10.62 10.09
N ALA A 128 -17.15 10.89 10.18
CA ALA A 128 -17.82 11.09 11.47
C ALA A 128 -18.01 9.75 12.23
N PRO A 129 -18.33 9.80 13.54
CA PRO A 129 -18.69 8.60 14.29
C PRO A 129 -19.82 7.81 13.63
N ALA A 130 -19.68 6.49 13.62
CA ALA A 130 -20.58 5.51 12.98
C ALA A 130 -20.76 5.65 11.46
N GLU A 131 -19.95 6.49 10.80
CA GLU A 131 -19.95 6.57 9.34
C GLU A 131 -19.05 5.53 8.70
N THR A 132 -19.39 5.17 7.46
CA THR A 132 -18.56 4.35 6.60
C THR A 132 -18.30 5.12 5.30
N TRP A 133 -17.04 5.18 4.92
CA TRP A 133 -16.63 5.59 3.57
C TRP A 133 -16.21 4.35 2.79
N SER A 134 -16.55 4.31 1.51
CA SER A 134 -16.16 3.24 0.59
C SER A 134 -15.75 3.84 -0.74
N ALA A 135 -14.71 3.29 -1.36
CA ALA A 135 -14.20 3.76 -2.63
C ALA A 135 -13.53 2.64 -3.42
N THR A 136 -13.38 2.87 -4.72
CA THR A 136 -12.42 2.17 -5.56
C THR A 136 -11.16 3.01 -5.66
N ILE A 137 -10.02 2.40 -5.32
CA ILE A 137 -8.69 2.98 -5.51
C ILE A 137 -8.03 2.30 -6.71
N SER A 138 -7.33 3.05 -7.56
CA SER A 138 -6.69 2.47 -8.75
C SER A 138 -5.42 3.20 -9.16
N ALA A 139 -4.53 2.49 -9.86
CA ALA A 139 -3.40 3.09 -10.55
C ALA A 139 -2.95 2.27 -11.76
N PRO A 140 -2.35 2.91 -12.78
CA PRO A 140 -1.70 2.21 -13.87
C PRO A 140 -0.43 1.48 -13.40
N GLY A 141 0.04 0.56 -14.24
CA GLY A 141 1.29 -0.17 -14.05
C GLY A 141 1.11 -1.60 -13.54
N SER A 142 1.92 -2.49 -14.09
CA SER A 142 1.90 -3.91 -13.73
C SER A 142 2.39 -4.15 -12.31
N LEU A 143 1.77 -5.11 -11.62
CA LEU A 143 2.27 -5.63 -10.36
C LEU A 143 3.26 -6.78 -10.61
N ALA A 144 4.17 -6.98 -9.66
CA ALA A 144 5.13 -8.08 -9.72
C ALA A 144 4.42 -9.42 -9.47
N ASP A 145 4.58 -10.38 -10.37
CA ASP A 145 4.10 -11.75 -10.17
C ASP A 145 4.69 -12.39 -8.91
N SER A 146 3.97 -13.35 -8.33
CA SER A 146 4.34 -14.09 -7.12
C SER A 146 4.57 -13.25 -5.86
N SER A 147 4.27 -11.95 -5.90
CA SER A 147 4.35 -11.05 -4.74
C SER A 147 3.10 -11.13 -3.87
N TYR A 148 3.26 -10.78 -2.61
CA TYR A 148 2.15 -10.68 -1.65
C TYR A 148 1.69 -9.24 -1.57
N VAL A 149 0.50 -8.97 -2.09
CA VAL A 149 -0.14 -7.67 -2.09
C VAL A 149 -0.80 -7.43 -0.73
N ARG A 150 -0.48 -6.29 -0.12
CA ARG A 150 -1.24 -5.71 1.00
C ARG A 150 -1.76 -4.34 0.60
N VAL A 151 -2.93 -3.98 1.12
CA VAL A 151 -3.55 -2.68 0.87
C VAL A 151 -3.11 -1.71 1.97
N SER A 152 -2.64 -0.53 1.59
CA SER A 152 -2.38 0.57 2.50
C SER A 152 -3.55 1.55 2.45
N PHE A 153 -4.14 1.80 3.61
CA PHE A 153 -5.13 2.86 3.83
C PHE A 153 -4.34 4.08 4.27
N GLY A 154 -4.55 5.20 3.57
CA GLY A 154 -3.85 6.43 3.90
C GLY A 154 -4.11 6.89 5.34
N THR A 155 -3.36 7.87 5.82
CA THR A 155 -3.44 8.22 7.24
C THR A 155 -4.80 8.80 7.65
N LEU A 156 -5.26 8.34 8.82
CA LEU A 156 -6.38 8.89 9.55
C LEU A 156 -5.88 9.65 10.78
N VAL A 157 -6.31 10.89 10.95
CA VAL A 157 -5.92 11.73 12.09
C VAL A 157 -7.14 12.00 12.97
N ALA A 158 -7.04 11.69 14.25
CA ALA A 158 -8.09 11.96 15.21
C ALA A 158 -8.29 13.48 15.37
N GLU A 159 -9.52 13.96 15.19
CA GLU A 159 -9.88 15.39 15.34
C GLU A 159 -10.16 15.76 16.81
N ARG A 160 -10.12 14.78 17.71
CA ARG A 160 -10.27 14.91 19.17
C ARG A 160 -9.35 13.92 19.88
N GLU A 161 -9.19 14.10 21.20
CA GLU A 161 -8.42 13.17 22.03
C GLU A 161 -8.93 11.72 21.84
N PRO A 162 -8.07 10.79 21.39
CA PRO A 162 -8.48 9.40 21.20
C PRO A 162 -8.67 8.68 22.55
N PRO A 163 -9.60 7.71 22.63
CA PRO A 163 -9.69 6.84 23.80
C PRO A 163 -8.42 6.01 23.97
N GLU A 164 -8.21 5.49 25.19
CA GLU A 164 -7.07 4.61 25.49
C GLU A 164 -6.97 3.45 24.48
N GLY A 165 -5.76 3.20 23.99
CA GLY A 165 -5.47 2.15 23.00
C GLY A 165 -5.67 2.54 21.53
N LEU A 166 -6.22 3.72 21.24
CA LEU A 166 -6.32 4.27 19.89
C LEU A 166 -5.27 5.38 19.70
N LEU A 167 -4.43 5.26 18.67
CA LEU A 167 -3.45 6.28 18.36
C LEU A 167 -4.11 7.54 17.75
N PRO A 168 -3.54 8.74 17.98
CA PRO A 168 -4.04 9.99 17.40
C PRO A 168 -3.81 10.07 15.88
N SER A 169 -2.88 9.29 15.35
CA SER A 169 -2.63 9.12 13.92
C SER A 169 -2.53 7.63 13.62
N VAL A 170 -3.34 7.16 12.68
CA VAL A 170 -3.48 5.75 12.33
C VAL A 170 -3.14 5.58 10.85
N VAL A 171 -2.12 4.79 10.57
CA VAL A 171 -1.82 4.24 9.24
C VAL A 171 -2.11 2.75 9.29
N TRP A 172 -2.89 2.24 8.34
CA TRP A 172 -3.23 0.82 8.29
C TRP A 172 -2.70 0.19 7.00
N ILE A 173 -1.86 -0.82 7.15
CA ILE A 173 -1.52 -1.76 6.08
C ILE A 173 -2.19 -3.07 6.47
N THR A 174 -2.91 -3.69 5.54
CA THR A 174 -3.70 -4.89 5.88
C THR A 174 -2.84 -5.98 6.50
N ASP A 175 -3.33 -6.64 7.55
CA ASP A 175 -2.73 -7.82 8.18
C ASP A 175 -2.84 -9.06 7.27
N LYS A 176 -3.85 -9.08 6.41
CA LYS A 176 -3.99 -10.05 5.33
C LYS A 176 -3.22 -9.62 4.08
N ALA A 177 -2.83 -10.63 3.30
CA ALA A 177 -2.16 -10.45 2.03
C ALA A 177 -2.75 -11.39 0.97
N TYR A 178 -2.70 -10.97 -0.29
CA TYR A 178 -3.10 -11.76 -1.45
C TYR A 178 -1.87 -12.07 -2.29
N ARG A 179 -1.68 -13.32 -2.69
CA ARG A 179 -0.56 -13.73 -3.53
C ARG A 179 -0.96 -13.61 -4.99
N LEU A 180 -0.20 -12.81 -5.75
CA LEU A 180 -0.35 -12.69 -7.21
C LEU A 180 0.19 -13.91 -7.96
#